data_AF-A0A7J9XSA7-F1
#
_entry.id   AF-A0A7J9XSA7-F1
#
_cell.length_a   1.000
_cell.length_b   1.000
_cell.length_c   1.000
_cell.angle_alpha   90.00
_cell.angle_beta   90.00
_cell.angle_gamma   90.00
#
_symmetry.space_group_name_H-M   'P 1'
#
loop_
_entity.id
_entity.type
_entity.pdbx_description
1 polymer ?
#
loop_
_entity_poly.entity_id
_entity_poly.type
_entity_poly.pdbx_seq_one_letter_code
_entity_poly.pdbx_strand_id
1 'polypeptide(L)' 'MWWVEDGHRPPAEAALARLWHLRAYGPSPQAFSLRRRFGSHGEPVAWDVHARQR' A
#
# COMPACT_ATOMS: atom_id res chain seq x y z
N MET A 1 1.70 -2.01 0.21
CA MET A 1 2.62 -3.12 -0.11
C MET A 1 1.86 -4.24 -0.78
N TRP A 2 2.45 -4.77 -1.84
CA TRP A 2 2.19 -6.12 -2.33
C TRP A 2 3.42 -6.96 -2.00
N TRP A 3 3.25 -8.27 -1.85
CA TRP A 3 4.35 -9.18 -1.52
C TRP A 3 5.31 -9.34 -2.71
N VAL A 4 6.60 -9.31 -2.44
CA VAL A 4 7.67 -9.56 -3.40
C VAL A 4 8.51 -10.69 -2.84
N GLU A 5 8.72 -11.74 -3.62
CA GLU A 5 9.54 -12.88 -3.22
C GLU A 5 10.98 -12.46 -2.94
N ASP A 6 11.64 -13.16 -2.00
CA ASP A 6 13.03 -12.88 -1.68
C ASP A 6 13.94 -13.10 -2.90
N GLY A 7 14.96 -12.24 -3.05
CA GLY A 7 15.83 -12.21 -4.22
C GLY A 7 15.17 -11.72 -5.52
N HIS A 8 13.85 -11.50 -5.55
CA HIS A 8 13.17 -10.95 -6.71
C HIS A 8 13.11 -9.42 -6.65
N ARG A 9 13.72 -8.75 -7.63
CA ARG A 9 13.57 -7.31 -7.81
C ARG A 9 12.61 -7.04 -8.98
N PRO A 10 11.34 -6.71 -8.71
CA PRO A 10 10.40 -6.41 -9.78
C PRO A 10 10.84 -5.15 -10.54
N PRO A 11 10.60 -5.11 -11.86
CA PRO A 11 10.93 -3.95 -12.67
C PRO A 11 9.99 -2.78 -12.34
N ALA A 12 10.40 -1.56 -12.68
CA ALA A 12 9.65 -0.35 -12.35
C ALA A 12 8.23 -0.34 -12.95
N GLU A 13 8.08 -0.93 -14.13
CA GLU A 13 6.81 -1.08 -14.85
C GLU A 13 5.79 -1.88 -14.06
N ALA A 14 6.24 -2.90 -13.30
CA ALA A 14 5.36 -3.69 -12.45
C ALA A 14 4.78 -2.86 -11.29
N ALA A 15 5.53 -1.86 -10.82
CA ALA A 15 5.04 -0.92 -9.82
C ALA A 15 4.07 0.10 -10.42
N LEU A 16 4.40 0.64 -11.59
CA LEU A 16 3.53 1.54 -12.33
C LEU A 16 2.18 0.88 -12.60
N ALA A 17 2.14 -0.33 -13.15
CA ALA A 17 0.89 -1.04 -13.45
C ALA A 17 -0.08 -1.11 -12.27
N ARG A 18 0.44 -1.29 -11.05
CA ARG A 18 -0.39 -1.31 -9.83
C ARG A 18 -0.89 0.06 -9.42
N LEU A 19 -0.10 1.12 -9.60
CA LEU A 19 -0.55 2.50 -9.39
C LEU A 19 -1.65 2.89 -10.38
N TRP A 20 -1.53 2.46 -11.64
CA TRP A 20 -2.56 2.64 -12.65
C TRP A 20 -3.86 1.92 -12.24
N HIS A 21 -3.76 0.66 -11.82
CA HIS A 21 -4.91 -0.10 -11.33
C HIS A 21 -5.58 0.58 -10.13
N LEU A 22 -4.79 1.07 -9.17
CA LEU A 22 -5.30 1.80 -8.00
C LEU A 22 -6.10 3.06 -8.42
N ARG A 23 -5.61 3.82 -9.40
CA ARG A 23 -6.31 5.01 -9.90
C ARG A 23 -7.61 4.67 -10.62
N ALA A 24 -7.62 3.61 -11.42
CA ALA A 24 -8.76 3.23 -12.24
C ALA A 24 -9.87 2.54 -11.43
N TYR A 25 -9.50 1.69 -10.47
CA TYR A 25 -10.42 0.77 -9.79
C TYR A 25 -10.49 0.95 -8.27
N GLY A 26 -9.67 1.83 -7.71
CA GLY A 26 -9.57 2.00 -6.26
C GLY A 26 -8.81 0.87 -5.57
N PRO A 27 -8.86 0.81 -4.22
CA PRO A 27 -8.14 -0.20 -3.44
C PRO A 27 -8.60 -1.62 -3.77
N SER A 28 -7.67 -2.47 -4.21
CA SER A 28 -7.92 -3.88 -4.53
C SER A 28 -6.68 -4.73 -4.22
N PRO A 29 -6.81 -6.06 -4.00
CA PRO A 29 -5.67 -6.95 -3.79
C PRO A 29 -4.63 -6.91 -4.93
N GLN A 30 -5.07 -6.59 -6.15
CA GLN A 30 -4.19 -6.44 -7.31
C GLN A 30 -3.32 -5.18 -7.22
N ALA A 31 -3.89 -4.06 -6.74
CA ALA A 31 -3.12 -2.84 -6.48
C ALA A 31 -2.27 -2.99 -5.20
N PHE A 32 -2.92 -3.13 -4.04
CA PHE A 32 -2.27 -3.25 -2.73
C PHE A 32 -3.22 -3.90 -1.70
N SER A 33 -2.68 -4.76 -0.83
CA SER A 33 -3.44 -5.48 0.19
C SER A 33 -3.32 -4.91 1.61
N LEU A 34 -2.90 -3.64 1.80
CA LEU A 34 -2.70 -3.08 3.14
C LEU A 34 -4.03 -2.88 3.89
N ARG A 35 -4.29 -3.75 4.87
CA ARG A 35 -5.29 -3.53 5.93
C ARG A 35 -4.75 -2.74 7.14
N ARG A 36 -3.47 -2.35 7.10
CA ARG A 36 -2.72 -1.77 8.23
C ARG A 36 -1.82 -0.63 7.74
N ARG A 37 -1.79 0.49 8.45
CA ARG A 37 -0.86 1.60 8.17
C ARG A 37 0.52 1.29 8.76
N PHE A 38 1.56 1.80 8.10
CA PHE A 38 2.93 1.70 8.59
C PHE A 38 3.56 3.10 8.64
N GLY A 39 4.33 3.37 9.68
CA GLY A 39 5.08 4.62 9.85
C GLY A 39 6.30 4.70 8.95
N SER A 40 7.04 5.82 9.00
CA SER A 40 8.26 6.07 8.21
C SER A 40 9.36 5.02 8.40
N HIS A 41 9.37 4.36 9.56
CA HIS A 41 10.32 3.30 9.91
C HIS A 41 9.79 1.89 9.62
N GLY A 42 8.61 1.75 8.99
CA GLY A 42 8.05 0.44 8.65
C GLY A 42 7.32 -0.26 9.79
N GLU A 43 7.07 0.42 10.91
CA GLU A 43 6.30 -0.12 12.04
C GLU A 43 4.79 0.07 11.86
N PRO A 44 3.95 -0.90 12.23
CA PRO A 44 2.50 -0.72 12.29
C PRO A 44 2.09 0.53 13.08
N VAL A 45 1.27 1.39 12.51
CA VAL A 45 0.67 2.52 13.23
C VAL A 45 -0.84 2.36 13.35
N ALA A 46 -1.37 2.68 14.53
CA ALA A 46 -2.80 2.71 14.78
C ALA A 46 -3.46 3.78 13.92
N TRP A 47 -4.71 3.53 13.54
CA TRP A 47 -5.51 4.50 12.81
C TRP A 47 -6.13 5.48 13.81
N ASP A 48 -5.60 6.69 13.96
CA ASP A 48 -6.29 7.73 14.72
C ASP A 48 -7.52 8.23 13.92
N VAL A 49 -8.68 7.62 14.18
CA VAL A 49 -9.98 8.03 13.61
C VAL A 49 -10.56 9.28 14.30
N HIS A 50 -9.92 9.87 15.32
CA HIS A 50 -10.56 10.86 16.21
C HIS A 50 -9.90 12.26 16.26
N ALA A 51 -9.26 12.72 15.18
CA ALA A 51 -8.80 14.12 15.08
C ALA A 51 -9.88 15.11 14.56
N ARG A 52 -11.17 14.87 14.87
CA ARG A 52 -12.24 15.89 14.78
C ARG A 52 -13.22 15.73 15.93
N GLN A 53 -12.87 16.31 17.07
CA GLN A 53 -13.84 16.95 17.95
C GLN A 53 -13.23 18.30 18.35
N ARG A 54 -13.64 19.35 17.64
CA ARG A 54 -13.58 20.76 18.01
C ARG A 54 -14.74 21.43 17.30
#